data_AF-A0A258C8W5-F1
#
_entry.id   AF-A0A258C8W5-F1
#
_cell.length_a   1.000
_cell.length_b   1.000
_cell.length_c   1.000
_cell.angle_alpha   90.00
_cell.angle_beta   90.00
_cell.angle_gamma   90.00
#
_symmetry.space_group_name_H-M   'P 1'
#
loop_
_entity.id
_entity.type
_entity.pdbx_description
1 polymer ?
#
loop_
_entity_poly.entity_id
_entity_poly.type
_entity_poly.pdbx_seq_one_letter_code
_entity_poly.pdbx_strand_id
1 'polypeptide(L)' 'MKIGYARVSTRDQKADLQVDALKQAGCERI' A
#
# COMPACT_ATOMS: atom_id res chain seq x y z
N MET A 1 -9.03 2.21 -13.54
CA MET A 1 -8.74 2.87 -12.25
C MET A 1 -8.58 1.81 -11.16
N LYS A 2 -7.36 1.60 -10.67
CA LYS A 2 -7.06 0.70 -9.54
C LYS A 2 -6.75 1.53 -8.29
N ILE A 3 -7.41 1.22 -7.18
CA ILE A 3 -7.16 1.84 -5.88
C ILE A 3 -6.53 0.79 -4.98
N GLY A 4 -5.34 1.09 -4.48
CA GLY A 4 -4.63 0.30 -3.48
C GLY A 4 -5.06 0.64 -2.07
N TYR A 5 -4.84 -0.29 -1.15
CA TYR A 5 -5.05 -0.08 0.28
C TYR A 5 -4.00 -0.86 1.06
N ALA A 6 -3.32 -0.19 1.98
CA ALA A 6 -2.33 -0.79 2.86
C ALA A 6 -2.77 -0.67 4.33
N ARG A 7 -2.57 -1.72 5.13
CA ARG A 7 -2.94 -1.76 6.54
C ARG A 7 -1.78 -2.21 7.41
N VAL A 8 -1.70 -1.61 8.59
CA VAL A 8 -0.84 -2.04 9.69
C VAL A 8 -1.67 -2.36 10.92
N SER A 9 -1.14 -3.19 11.82
CA SER A 9 -1.80 -3.60 13.07
C SER A 9 -1.59 -2.59 14.19
N THR A 10 -0.45 -1.90 14.19
CA THR A 10 -0.12 -0.82 15.13
C THR A 10 0.38 0.41 14.38
N ARG A 11 0.38 1.57 15.03
CA ARG A 11 0.81 2.84 14.41
C ARG A 11 2.31 2.89 14.11
N ASP A 12 3.11 2.09 14.82
CA ASP A 12 4.58 2.05 14.68
C ASP A 12 5.06 1.11 13.57
N GLN A 13 4.14 0.31 13.01
CA GLN A 13 4.45 -0.56 11.88
C GLN A 13 4.49 0.23 10.57
N LYS A 14 5.43 -0.13 9.70
CA LYS A 14 5.57 0.49 8.39
C LYS A 14 4.83 -0.31 7.32
N ALA A 15 4.13 0.40 6.44
CA ALA A 15 3.38 -0.17 5.33
C ALA A 15 4.18 -0.24 4.00
N ASP A 16 5.47 0.11 4.04
CA ASP A 16 6.29 0.39 2.86
C ASP A 16 6.27 -0.75 1.83
N LEU A 17 6.39 -2.01 2.28
CA LEU A 17 6.35 -3.19 1.39
C LEU A 17 4.99 -3.36 0.69
N GLN A 18 3.89 -3.06 1.39
CA GLN A 18 2.55 -3.12 0.79
C GLN A 18 2.38 -1.99 -0.23
N VAL A 19 2.83 -0.78 0.11
CA VAL A 19 2.79 0.38 -0.80
C VAL A 19 3.60 0.10 -2.08
N ASP A 20 4.79 -0.49 -1.97
CA ASP A 20 5.60 -0.82 -3.14
C ASP A 20 4.98 -1.93 -3.99
N ALA A 21 4.34 -2.93 -3.39
CA ALA A 21 3.57 -3.93 -4.12
C ALA A 21 2.38 -3.30 -4.87
N LEU A 22 1.68 -2.34 -4.25
CA LEU A 22 0.56 -1.63 -4.86
C LEU A 22 1.01 -0.74 -6.04
N LYS A 23 2.18 -0.09 -5.92
CA LYS A 23 2.81 0.63 -7.04
C LYS A 23 3.17 -0.32 -8.19
N GLN A 24 3.77 -1.46 -7.89
CA GLN A 24 4.12 -2.48 -8.91
C GLN A 24 2.88 -3.07 -9.58
N ALA A 25 1.76 -3.18 -8.87
CA ALA A 25 0.47 -3.61 -9.42
C ALA A 25 -0.21 -2.55 -10.32
N GLY A 26 0.34 -1.34 -10.38
CA GLY A 26 -0.17 -0.21 -11.17
C GLY A 26 -1.41 0.45 -10.56
N CYS A 27 -1.48 0.56 -9.22
CA CYS A 27 -2.53 1.34 -8.57
C CYS A 27 -2.31 2.85 -8.79
N GLU A 28 -3.33 3.54 -9.29
CA GLU A 28 -3.30 4.99 -9.56
C GLU A 28 -3.45 5.83 -8.28
N ARG A 29 -4.03 5.23 -7.24
CA ARG A 29 -4.21 5.84 -5.91
C ARG A 29 -4.03 4.76 -4.85
N ILE A 30 -3.36 5.07 -3.73
CA ILE A 30 -3.03 4.14 -2.63
C ILE A 30 -3.50 4.77 -1.32
#